data_AF-A0A7Y9T8V2-F1
#
_entry.id   AF-A0A7Y9T8V2-F1
#
_cell.length_a   1.000
_cell.length_b   1.000
_cell.length_c   1.000
_cell.angle_alpha   90.00
_cell.angle_beta   90.00
_cell.angle_gamma   90.00
#
_symmetry.space_group_name_H-M   'P 1'
#
loop_
_entity.id
_entity.type
_entity.pdbx_description
1 polymer ?
#
loop_
_entity_poly.entity_id
_entity_poly.type
_entity_poly.pdbx_seq_one_letter_code
_entity_poly.pdbx_strand_id
1 'polypeptide(L)'
;MRASHAANVIEVDAFYAHFASKQELQEAAVAYGQAVSLGRVQRCDTKKGKRSYADQYLSPWHRDNPGDGCTMAALGQEVARSTPELKGVFEQGLEEYLSAMGGNWKEAIFQTAAMIGGVVLARAVQDPQFSDEILMSVRQKLS
;
A
#
# COMPACT_ATOMS: atom_id res chain seq x y z
N MET A 1 -26.73 -19.93 -3.21
CA MET A 1 -26.77 -19.10 -2.00
C MET A 1 -25.72 -18.01 -2.13
N ARG A 2 -26.12 -16.75 -2.36
CA ARG A 2 -25.21 -15.59 -2.38
C ARG A 2 -25.26 -14.94 -1.00
N ALA A 3 -24.15 -14.98 -0.26
CA ALA A 3 -23.96 -14.17 0.93
C ALA A 3 -23.63 -12.74 0.49
N SER A 4 -24.54 -11.80 0.75
CA SER A 4 -24.33 -10.37 0.55
C SER A 4 -23.55 -9.83 1.75
N HIS A 5 -22.37 -9.27 1.48
CA HIS A 5 -21.62 -8.46 2.43
C HIS A 5 -22.43 -7.18 2.71
N ALA A 6 -22.95 -7.06 3.94
CA ALA A 6 -23.48 -5.80 4.43
C ALA A 6 -22.31 -4.85 4.71
N ALA A 7 -22.14 -3.84 3.88
CA ALA A 7 -21.37 -2.66 4.26
C ALA A 7 -22.12 -2.00 5.42
N ASN A 8 -21.48 -1.88 6.59
CA ASN A 8 -22.04 -1.15 7.72
C ASN A 8 -22.24 0.32 7.32
N VAL A 9 -23.49 0.69 7.05
CA VAL A 9 -23.87 2.09 6.83
C VAL A 9 -23.92 2.76 8.21
N ILE A 10 -23.01 3.70 8.46
CA ILE A 10 -23.04 4.55 9.65
C ILE A 10 -23.94 5.75 9.32
N GLU A 11 -24.99 5.96 10.12
CA GLU A 11 -25.82 7.17 10.05
C GLU A 11 -24.95 8.43 10.24
N VAL A 12 -25.27 9.52 9.54
CA VAL A 12 -24.42 10.74 9.51
C VAL A 12 -24.11 11.28 10.92
N ASP A 13 -25.07 11.16 11.84
CA ASP A 13 -24.88 11.59 13.23
C ASP A 13 -23.89 10.70 14.02
N ALA A 14 -23.85 9.40 13.71
CA ALA A 14 -22.89 8.47 14.31
C ALA A 14 -21.48 8.64 13.71
N PHE A 15 -21.36 9.16 12.48
CA PHE A 15 -20.08 9.50 11.87
C PHE A 15 -19.36 10.62 12.64
N TYR A 16 -20.09 11.71 12.93
CA TYR A 16 -19.51 12.88 13.59
C TYR A 16 -19.25 12.67 15.09
N ALA A 17 -19.76 11.60 15.68
CA ALA A 17 -19.37 11.16 17.02
C ALA A 17 -17.94 10.62 17.09
N HIS A 18 -17.36 10.19 15.95
CA HIS A 18 -16.02 9.61 15.86
C HIS A 18 -15.01 10.46 15.10
N PHE A 19 -15.47 11.23 14.11
CA PHE A 19 -14.61 12.10 13.30
C PHE A 19 -15.26 13.47 13.15
N ALA A 20 -14.53 14.55 13.45
CA ALA A 20 -14.98 15.92 13.25
C ALA A 20 -15.19 16.25 11.76
N SER A 21 -14.56 15.50 10.84
CA SER A 21 -14.78 15.66 9.40
C SER A 21 -14.48 14.41 8.58
N LYS A 22 -14.96 14.40 7.33
CA LYS A 22 -14.55 13.40 6.33
C LYS A 22 -13.04 13.40 6.06
N GLN A 23 -12.41 14.57 6.14
CA GLN A 23 -10.97 14.69 5.97
C GLN A 23 -10.22 13.98 7.11
N GLU A 24 -10.65 14.17 8.35
CA GLU A 24 -10.06 13.50 9.51
C GLU A 24 -10.17 11.97 9.41
N LEU A 25 -11.31 11.45 8.94
CA LEU A 25 -11.44 10.03 8.64
C LEU A 25 -10.43 9.57 7.57
N GLN A 26 -10.24 10.35 6.50
CA GLN A 26 -9.29 10.00 5.44
C GLN A 26 -7.85 9.97 5.96
N GLU A 27 -7.47 10.95 6.77
CA GLU A 27 -6.17 11.01 7.45
C GLU A 27 -5.97 9.79 8.35
N ALA A 28 -6.96 9.47 9.19
CA ALA A 28 -6.91 8.30 10.07
C ALA A 28 -6.84 6.98 9.27
N ALA A 29 -7.58 6.86 8.18
CA ALA A 29 -7.59 5.67 7.33
C ALA A 29 -6.25 5.46 6.60
N VAL A 30 -5.66 6.53 6.07
CA VAL A 30 -4.33 6.48 5.43
C VAL A 30 -3.27 6.11 6.47
N ALA A 31 -3.27 6.77 7.63
CA ALA A 31 -2.33 6.46 8.71
C ALA A 31 -2.45 5.00 9.17
N TYR A 32 -3.67 4.51 9.39
CA TYR A 32 -3.91 3.11 9.77
C TYR A 32 -3.39 2.14 8.69
N GLY A 33 -3.72 2.41 7.43
CA GLY A 33 -3.27 1.58 6.32
C GLY A 33 -1.75 1.57 6.16
N GLN A 34 -1.08 2.70 6.42
CA GLN A 34 0.38 2.79 6.41
C GLN A 34 0.97 2.00 7.59
N ALA A 35 0.40 2.09 8.78
CA ALA A 35 0.81 1.29 9.93
C ALA A 35 0.69 -0.23 9.67
N VAL A 36 -0.38 -0.68 8.98
CA VAL A 36 -0.52 -2.07 8.55
C VAL A 36 0.60 -2.46 7.58
N SER A 37 0.92 -1.58 6.63
CA SER A 37 1.98 -1.81 5.65
C SER A 37 3.37 -1.86 6.31
N LEU A 38 3.62 -0.94 7.26
CA LEU A 38 4.81 -0.89 8.09
C LEU A 38 4.99 -2.18 8.92
N GLY A 39 3.92 -2.65 9.56
CA GLY A 39 3.96 -3.90 10.33
C GLY A 39 4.29 -5.14 9.48
N ARG A 40 3.99 -5.13 8.17
CA ARG A 40 4.38 -6.22 7.25
C ARG A 40 5.88 -6.19 6.95
N VAL A 41 6.46 -5.02 6.67
CA VAL A 41 7.90 -4.90 6.40
C VAL A 41 8.75 -5.14 7.66
N GLN A 42 8.31 -4.69 8.83
CA GLN A 42 9.03 -4.88 10.09
C GLN A 42 9.16 -6.36 10.51
N ARG A 43 8.24 -7.23 10.07
CA ARG A 43 8.33 -8.68 10.27
C ARG A 43 9.39 -9.36 9.40
N CYS A 44 10.02 -8.61 8.50
CA CYS A 44 10.94 -9.09 7.47
C CYS A 44 12.34 -8.46 7.62
N ASP A 45 12.88 -8.43 8.84
CA ASP A 45 14.14 -7.74 9.18
C ASP A 45 15.41 -8.40 8.60
N THR A 46 15.39 -9.71 8.36
CA THR A 46 16.51 -10.44 7.76
C THR A 46 16.62 -10.21 6.25
N LYS A 47 17.81 -10.39 5.67
CA LYS A 47 18.00 -10.35 4.20
C LYS A 47 17.05 -11.30 3.46
N LYS A 48 16.85 -12.51 4.00
CA LYS A 48 15.90 -13.50 3.46
C LYS A 48 14.45 -13.01 3.61
N GLY A 49 14.12 -12.40 4.75
CA GLY A 49 12.83 -11.79 5.02
C GLY A 49 12.50 -10.69 4.01
N LYS A 50 13.43 -9.76 3.74
CA LYS A 50 13.24 -8.68 2.77
C LYS A 50 13.00 -9.20 1.35
N ARG A 51 13.73 -10.24 0.94
CA ARG A 51 13.47 -10.90 -0.35
C ARG A 51 12.08 -11.53 -0.39
N SER A 52 11.71 -12.28 0.66
CA SER A 52 10.37 -12.85 0.79
C SER A 52 9.27 -11.79 0.80
N TYR A 53 9.55 -10.60 1.35
CA TYR A 53 8.63 -9.48 1.35
C TYR A 53 8.42 -8.95 -0.08
N ALA A 54 9.49 -8.74 -0.84
CA ALA A 54 9.38 -8.34 -2.25
C ALA A 54 8.62 -9.39 -3.09
N ASP A 55 8.86 -10.68 -2.85
CA ASP A 55 8.15 -11.78 -3.52
C ASP A 55 6.64 -11.76 -3.22
N GLN A 56 6.27 -11.54 -1.95
CA GLN A 56 4.87 -11.41 -1.53
C GLN A 56 4.23 -10.13 -2.06
N TYR A 57 4.97 -9.02 -2.06
CA TYR A 57 4.50 -7.72 -2.53
C TYR A 57 4.19 -7.78 -4.03
N LEU A 58 5.07 -8.37 -4.83
CA LEU A 58 4.91 -8.46 -6.29
C LEU A 58 4.17 -9.73 -6.70
N SER A 59 3.11 -10.11 -5.99
CA SER A 59 2.34 -11.34 -6.24
C SER A 59 0.99 -11.08 -6.90
N PRO A 60 0.41 -12.08 -7.60
CA PRO A 60 -0.98 -12.02 -8.07
C PRO A 60 -1.96 -11.71 -6.93
N TRP A 61 -1.72 -12.26 -5.73
CA TRP A 61 -2.56 -11.98 -4.58
C TRP A 61 -2.58 -10.49 -4.24
N HIS A 62 -1.43 -9.82 -4.18
CA HIS A 62 -1.41 -8.38 -3.92
C HIS A 62 -2.01 -7.58 -5.08
N ARG A 63 -1.76 -7.96 -6.34
CA ARG A 63 -2.38 -7.34 -7.52
C ARG A 63 -3.91 -7.35 -7.41
N ASP A 64 -4.48 -8.51 -7.13
CA ASP A 64 -5.92 -8.77 -7.20
C ASP A 64 -6.67 -8.32 -5.94
N ASN A 65 -5.97 -8.04 -4.83
CA ASN A 65 -6.55 -7.61 -3.56
C ASN A 65 -6.01 -6.21 -3.13
N PRO A 66 -6.33 -5.13 -3.85
CA PRO A 66 -5.84 -3.79 -3.51
C PRO A 66 -6.28 -3.30 -2.12
N GLY A 67 -7.46 -3.69 -1.64
CA GLY A 67 -7.97 -3.33 -0.32
C GLY A 67 -7.22 -3.97 0.85
N ASP A 68 -6.63 -5.14 0.62
CA ASP A 68 -5.79 -5.85 1.59
C ASP A 68 -4.30 -5.60 1.36
N GLY A 69 -3.95 -4.80 0.36
CA GLY A 69 -2.60 -4.56 -0.12
C GLY A 69 -1.83 -3.48 0.65
N CYS A 70 -0.79 -2.95 0.00
CA CYS A 70 -0.05 -1.79 0.47
C CYS A 70 -0.86 -0.51 0.20
N THR A 71 -1.12 0.27 1.25
CA THR A 71 -1.90 1.51 1.18
C THR A 71 -1.29 2.53 0.22
N MET A 72 0.05 2.59 0.13
CA MET A 72 0.74 3.50 -0.80
C MET A 72 0.51 3.12 -2.26
N ALA A 73 0.42 1.82 -2.57
CA ALA A 73 0.10 1.34 -3.92
C ALA A 73 -1.39 1.48 -4.26
N ALA A 74 -2.27 1.55 -3.26
CA ALA A 74 -3.71 1.69 -3.45
C ALA A 74 -4.16 3.15 -3.52
N LEU A 75 -3.56 4.05 -2.72
CA LEU A 75 -4.06 5.41 -2.48
C LEU A 75 -3.08 6.53 -2.87
N GLY A 76 -1.87 6.21 -3.33
CA GLY A 76 -0.84 7.22 -3.59
C GLY A 76 -1.26 8.28 -4.62
N GLN A 77 -2.06 7.90 -5.62
CA GLN A 77 -2.55 8.82 -6.65
C GLN A 77 -3.66 9.76 -6.13
N GLU A 78 -4.50 9.26 -5.23
CA GLU A 78 -5.55 10.01 -4.56
C GLU A 78 -4.94 11.04 -3.60
N VAL A 79 -3.95 10.62 -2.79
CA VAL A 79 -3.20 11.50 -1.89
C VAL A 79 -2.42 12.57 -2.66
N ALA A 80 -1.86 12.26 -3.83
CA ALA A 80 -1.18 13.26 -4.64
C ALA A 80 -2.08 14.47 -5.02
N ARG A 81 -3.40 14.25 -5.10
CA ARG A 81 -4.42 15.26 -5.42
C ARG A 81 -5.17 15.79 -4.18
N SER A 82 -4.79 15.36 -2.97
CA SER A 82 -5.48 15.74 -1.74
C SER A 82 -4.94 17.02 -1.09
N THR A 83 -5.47 17.33 0.09
CA THR A 83 -5.06 18.46 0.94
C THR A 83 -3.60 18.32 1.43
N PRO A 84 -2.94 19.44 1.80
CA PRO A 84 -1.60 19.41 2.38
C PRO A 84 -1.51 18.55 3.65
N GLU A 85 -2.55 18.54 4.49
CA GLU A 85 -2.58 17.80 5.74
C GLU A 85 -2.50 16.28 5.47
N LEU A 86 -3.32 15.77 4.55
CA LEU A 86 -3.28 14.36 4.17
C LEU A 86 -1.97 13.96 3.49
N LYS A 87 -1.37 14.87 2.71
CA LYS A 87 -0.03 14.66 2.14
C LYS A 87 1.04 14.53 3.22
N GLY A 88 0.97 15.34 4.28
CA GLY A 88 1.88 15.26 5.42
C GLY A 88 1.75 13.93 6.17
N VAL A 89 0.53 13.46 6.42
CA VAL A 89 0.30 12.12 7.02
C VAL A 89 0.94 11.02 6.17
N PHE A 90 0.73 11.09 4.85
CA PHE A 90 1.30 10.12 3.93
C PHE A 90 2.83 10.17 3.89
N GLU A 91 3.41 11.36 3.88
CA GLU A 91 4.86 11.58 3.88
C GLU A 91 5.49 10.93 5.13
N GLN A 92 4.96 11.21 6.31
CA GLN A 92 5.45 10.60 7.56
C GLN A 92 5.41 9.06 7.50
N GLY A 93 4.28 8.48 7.10
CA GLY A 93 4.16 7.02 7.01
C GLY A 93 5.06 6.40 5.93
N LEU A 94 5.36 7.13 4.86
CA LEU A 94 6.33 6.69 3.85
C LEU A 94 7.75 6.71 4.41
N GLU A 95 8.14 7.75 5.15
CA GLU A 95 9.45 7.83 5.79
C GLU A 95 9.67 6.65 6.75
N GLU A 96 8.70 6.37 7.63
CA GLU A 96 8.75 5.24 8.56
C GLU A 96 8.88 3.89 7.82
N TYR A 97 8.12 3.72 6.74
CA TYR A 97 8.19 2.52 5.91
C TYR A 97 9.57 2.36 5.25
N LEU A 98 10.13 3.43 4.70
CA LEU A 98 11.47 3.42 4.10
C LEU A 98 12.56 3.13 5.14
N SER A 99 12.43 3.66 6.35
CA SER A 99 13.32 3.33 7.47
C SER A 99 13.25 1.84 7.82
N ALA A 100 12.05 1.23 7.81
CA ALA A 100 11.86 -0.18 8.10
C ALA A 100 12.35 -1.11 6.97
N MET A 101 12.28 -0.67 5.71
CA MET A 101 12.96 -1.35 4.59
C MET A 101 14.46 -1.47 4.85
N GLY A 102 15.05 -0.50 5.57
CA GLY A 102 16.43 -0.49 6.05
C GLY A 102 17.46 -0.46 4.92
N GLY A 103 18.75 -0.54 5.29
CA GLY A 103 19.84 -0.43 4.32
C GLY A 103 20.07 1.01 3.86
N ASN A 104 20.53 1.18 2.63
CA ASN A 104 20.77 2.51 2.07
C ASN A 104 19.44 3.20 1.75
N TRP A 105 19.27 4.47 2.16
CA TRP A 105 18.03 5.21 1.95
C TRP A 105 17.61 5.32 0.47
N LYS A 106 18.56 5.57 -0.43
CA LYS A 106 18.27 5.66 -1.88
C LYS A 106 17.83 4.30 -2.44
N GLU A 107 18.42 3.22 -1.94
CA GLU A 107 18.02 1.87 -2.30
C GLU A 107 16.62 1.55 -1.78
N ALA A 108 16.32 1.89 -0.52
CA ALA A 108 14.97 1.72 0.04
C ALA A 108 13.91 2.47 -0.77
N ILE A 109 14.20 3.71 -1.21
CA ILE A 109 13.35 4.47 -2.12
C ILE A 109 13.17 3.73 -3.45
N PHE A 110 14.27 3.29 -4.07
CA PHE A 110 14.21 2.57 -5.34
C PHE A 110 13.37 1.29 -5.24
N GLN A 111 13.63 0.45 -4.24
CA GLN A 111 12.91 -0.80 -4.03
C GLN A 111 11.42 -0.55 -3.77
N THR A 112 11.10 0.44 -2.94
CA THR A 112 9.71 0.80 -2.63
C THR A 112 8.98 1.31 -3.87
N ALA A 113 9.60 2.22 -4.63
CA ALA A 113 9.04 2.75 -5.87
C ALA A 113 8.86 1.64 -6.93
N ALA A 114 9.84 0.74 -7.07
CA ALA A 114 9.78 -0.38 -8.00
C ALA A 114 8.65 -1.36 -7.63
N MET A 115 8.53 -1.72 -6.34
CA MET A 115 7.45 -2.58 -5.85
C MET A 115 6.06 -1.98 -6.09
N ILE A 116 5.86 -0.71 -5.68
CA ILE A 116 4.60 0.02 -5.88
C ILE A 116 4.27 0.12 -7.37
N GLY A 117 5.24 0.59 -8.19
CA GLY A 117 5.05 0.75 -9.62
C GLY A 117 4.74 -0.58 -10.32
N GLY A 118 5.43 -1.65 -9.94
CA GLY A 118 5.21 -2.98 -10.49
C GLY A 118 3.79 -3.48 -10.28
N VAL A 119 3.27 -3.38 -9.06
CA VAL A 119 1.88 -3.82 -8.78
C VAL A 119 0.85 -2.89 -9.42
N VAL A 120 1.08 -1.58 -9.44
CA VAL A 120 0.16 -0.61 -10.06
C VAL A 120 0.06 -0.84 -11.57
N LEU A 121 1.18 -1.04 -12.25
CA LEU A 121 1.19 -1.34 -13.69
C LEU A 121 0.56 -2.70 -13.98
N ALA A 122 0.85 -3.73 -13.18
CA ALA A 122 0.24 -5.05 -13.33
C ALA A 122 -1.30 -5.02 -13.18
N ARG A 123 -1.84 -4.14 -12.34
CA ARG A 123 -3.30 -3.91 -12.20
C ARG A 123 -3.91 -3.16 -13.39
N ALA A 124 -3.11 -2.36 -14.10
CA ALA A 124 -3.61 -1.46 -15.13
C ALA A 124 -3.73 -2.11 -16.52
N VAL A 125 -3.10 -3.27 -16.73
CA VAL A 125 -3.08 -3.96 -18.02
C VAL A 125 -4.17 -5.03 -18.12
N GLN A 126 -4.67 -5.29 -19.33
CA GLN A 126 -5.74 -6.27 -19.57
C GLN A 126 -5.23 -7.71 -19.79
N ASP A 127 -4.04 -7.87 -20.39
CA ASP A 127 -3.47 -9.19 -20.67
C ASP A 127 -2.90 -9.81 -19.39
N PRO A 128 -3.42 -10.95 -18.92
CA PRO A 128 -2.91 -11.63 -17.73
C PRO A 128 -1.45 -12.06 -17.85
N GLN A 129 -1.00 -12.47 -19.05
CA GLN A 129 0.39 -12.90 -19.25
C GLN A 129 1.35 -11.72 -19.10
N PHE A 130 1.02 -10.59 -19.71
CA PHE A 130 1.80 -9.36 -19.55
C PHE A 130 1.74 -8.81 -18.12
N SER A 131 0.58 -8.91 -17.45
CA SER A 131 0.44 -8.55 -16.03
C SER A 131 1.41 -9.35 -15.14
N ASP A 132 1.48 -10.67 -15.34
CA ASP A 132 2.37 -11.55 -14.60
C ASP A 132 3.85 -11.28 -14.95
N GLU A 133 4.14 -10.98 -16.22
CA GLU A 133 5.49 -10.60 -16.68
C GLU A 133 6.00 -9.33 -15.98
N ILE A 134 5.15 -8.30 -15.83
CA ILE A 134 5.50 -7.08 -15.09
C ILE A 134 5.92 -7.42 -13.66
N LEU A 135 5.07 -8.17 -12.94
CA LEU A 135 5.33 -8.54 -11.54
C LEU A 135 6.64 -9.33 -11.42
N MET A 136 6.86 -10.31 -12.31
CA MET A 136 8.04 -11.15 -12.31
C MET A 136 9.31 -10.36 -12.65
N SER A 137 9.25 -9.50 -13.65
CA SER A 137 10.40 -8.71 -14.12
C SER A 137 10.90 -7.74 -13.04
N VAL A 138 9.99 -7.06 -12.35
CA VAL A 138 10.36 -6.18 -11.23
C VAL A 138 10.95 -6.99 -10.09
N ARG A 139 10.33 -8.13 -9.74
CA ARG A 139 10.78 -8.99 -8.64
C ARG A 139 12.21 -9.51 -8.86
N GLN A 140 12.54 -9.92 -10.08
CA GLN A 140 13.89 -10.38 -10.45
C GLN A 140 14.97 -9.29 -10.36
N LYS A 141 14.61 -8.01 -10.47
CA LYS A 141 15.55 -6.88 -10.34
C LYS A 141 15.76 -6.46 -8.89
N LEU A 142 14.88 -6.87 -7.98
CA LEU A 142 14.97 -6.58 -6.55
C LEU A 142 15.70 -7.68 -5.76
N SER A 143 16.04 -8.80 -6.40
CA SER A 143 16.69 -9.96 -5.78
C SER A 143 18.20 -9.95 -5.82
#